data_AF-A0A7R9A7A7-F1
#
_entry.id   AF-A0A7R9A7A7-F1
#
_cell.length_a   1.000
_cell.length_b   1.000
_cell.length_c   1.000
_cell.angle_alpha   90.00
_cell.angle_beta   90.00
_cell.angle_gamma   90.00
#
_symmetry.space_group_name_H-M   'P 1'
#
loop_
_entity.id
_entity.type
_entity.pdbx_description
1 polymer ?
#
loop_
_entity_poly.entity_id
_entity_poly.type
_entity_poly.pdbx_seq_one_letter_code
_entity_poly.pdbx_strand_id
1 'polypeptide(L)'
;MDENQETNVTFPNCRLTEMGKEYMGMVRKRKTGKPCMNWNDFSDMTKYPEVMSKILPLSVDSKEMKSFQEFFINRDPRSYVNFCRNPGWGQRPWCFVSKDPAIKWEYCDIPFCKNRGSSVRVQVDEERLGLHGEEERVLLGVALRTVAQIFDARFHDREGHPFVPGSRGQQAQLLS
;
A
#
# COMPACT_ATOMS: atom_id res chain seq x y z
N MET A 1 34.06 -8.86 -12.31
CA MET A 1 33.82 -7.54 -12.90
C MET A 1 32.46 -7.61 -13.56
N ASP A 2 31.37 -7.01 -13.12
CA ASP A 2 30.92 -6.29 -11.93
C ASP A 2 29.38 -6.47 -12.00
N GLU A 3 28.61 -6.50 -10.92
CA GLU A 3 28.20 -5.29 -10.22
C GLU A 3 27.90 -5.63 -8.77
N ASN A 4 28.89 -5.33 -7.95
CA ASN A 4 28.68 -4.86 -6.61
C ASN A 4 27.92 -3.51 -6.71
N GLN A 5 26.61 -3.58 -6.92
CA GLN A 5 25.73 -2.44 -6.78
C GLN A 5 24.72 -2.81 -5.71
N GLU A 6 25.18 -2.66 -4.47
CA GLU A 6 24.35 -2.35 -3.32
C GLU A 6 23.72 -0.97 -3.54
N THR A 7 22.97 -0.82 -4.63
CA THR A 7 22.30 0.43 -5.02
C THR A 7 21.48 0.87 -3.82
N ASN A 8 21.52 2.17 -3.55
CA ASN A 8 20.64 2.80 -2.58
C ASN A 8 19.18 2.55 -2.99
N VAL A 9 18.61 1.42 -2.54
CA VAL A 9 17.21 1.10 -2.82
C VAL A 9 16.37 2.03 -1.96
N THR A 10 15.90 3.09 -2.59
CA THR A 10 15.06 4.12 -2.01
C THR A 10 13.61 3.92 -2.41
N PHE A 11 12.70 4.49 -1.62
CA PHE A 11 11.28 4.52 -1.95
C PHE A 11 11.09 5.24 -3.30
N PRO A 12 10.29 4.73 -4.26
CA PRO A 12 9.29 3.66 -4.13
C PRO A 12 9.76 2.24 -4.45
N ASN A 13 11.05 2.01 -4.71
CA ASN A 13 11.58 0.71 -5.15
C ASN A 13 11.90 -0.26 -4.01
N CYS A 14 11.65 0.14 -2.77
CA CYS A 14 11.68 -0.68 -1.57
C CYS A 14 10.36 -0.50 -0.80
N ARG A 15 10.05 -1.45 0.09
CA ARG A 15 8.92 -1.31 1.03
C ARG A 15 9.39 -0.57 2.28
N LEU A 16 8.57 0.32 2.81
CA LEU A 16 8.75 1.06 4.05
C LEU A 16 8.17 0.32 5.25
N THR A 17 7.13 -0.48 5.07
CA THR A 17 6.50 -1.29 6.13
C THR A 17 6.74 -2.78 5.94
N GLU A 18 6.42 -3.57 6.97
CA GLU A 18 6.40 -5.03 6.83
C GLU A 18 5.36 -5.46 5.78
N MET A 19 4.15 -4.89 5.85
CA MET A 19 3.05 -5.20 4.92
C MET A 19 3.35 -4.80 3.47
N GLY A 20 4.10 -3.71 3.25
CA GLY A 20 4.43 -3.21 1.92
C GLY A 20 3.21 -2.81 1.09
N LYS A 21 2.14 -2.31 1.73
CA LYS A 21 0.94 -1.80 1.02
C LYS A 21 1.26 -0.57 0.18
N GLU A 22 2.23 0.21 0.62
CA GLU A 22 2.78 1.39 -0.03
C GLU A 22 3.82 1.07 -1.12
N TYR A 23 4.23 -0.20 -1.26
CA TYR A 23 5.26 -0.57 -2.22
C TYR A 23 4.79 -0.33 -3.65
N MET A 24 5.57 0.48 -4.37
CA MET A 24 5.19 1.04 -5.66
C MET A 24 6.22 0.74 -6.78
N GLY A 25 7.23 -0.09 -6.48
CA GLY A 25 8.27 -0.47 -7.43
C GLY A 25 7.81 -1.45 -8.51
N MET A 26 8.78 -1.90 -9.32
CA MET A 26 8.57 -2.67 -10.55
C MET A 26 9.00 -4.15 -10.44
N VAL A 27 9.21 -4.67 -9.23
CA VAL A 27 9.52 -6.09 -9.05
C VAL A 27 8.34 -6.94 -9.55
N ARG A 28 8.65 -7.91 -10.41
CA ARG A 28 7.69 -8.82 -11.10
C ARG A 28 8.06 -10.29 -10.99
N LYS A 29 8.87 -10.62 -9.98
CA LYS A 29 9.37 -11.97 -9.73
C LYS A 29 9.04 -12.34 -8.28
N ARG A 30 8.61 -13.57 -8.08
CA ARG A 30 8.42 -14.19 -6.75
C ARG A 30 9.78 -14.53 -6.13
N LYS A 31 9.77 -14.87 -4.84
CA LYS A 31 10.97 -15.29 -4.09
C LYS A 31 11.77 -16.40 -4.78
N THR A 32 11.10 -17.29 -5.52
CA THR A 32 11.73 -18.38 -6.29
C THR A 32 12.36 -17.93 -7.62
N GLY A 33 12.33 -16.63 -7.95
CA GLY A 33 12.90 -16.04 -9.16
C GLY A 33 12.02 -16.14 -10.41
N LYS A 34 10.96 -16.94 -10.37
CA LYS A 34 10.00 -17.11 -11.47
C LYS A 34 9.12 -15.85 -11.65
N PRO A 35 8.59 -15.59 -12.86
CA PRO A 35 7.77 -14.40 -13.13
C PRO A 35 6.39 -14.48 -12.46
N CYS A 36 5.83 -13.30 -12.21
CA CYS A 36 4.45 -13.07 -11.81
C CYS A 36 3.51 -13.09 -13.02
N MET A 37 2.27 -13.52 -12.80
CA MET A 37 1.17 -13.45 -13.76
C MET A 37 0.55 -12.05 -13.77
N ASN A 38 -0.20 -11.72 -14.83
CA ASN A 38 -0.89 -10.44 -14.94
C ASN A 38 -2.11 -10.40 -14.03
N TRP A 39 -2.26 -9.35 -13.23
CA TRP A 39 -3.41 -9.23 -12.31
C TRP A 39 -4.76 -9.20 -13.02
N ASN A 40 -4.81 -8.67 -14.25
CA ASN A 40 -6.03 -8.65 -15.05
C ASN A 40 -6.49 -10.04 -15.48
N ASP A 41 -5.59 -11.03 -15.54
CA ASP A 41 -6.00 -12.42 -15.82
C ASP A 41 -6.88 -13.02 -14.71
N PHE A 42 -6.96 -12.33 -13.57
CA PHE A 42 -7.69 -12.73 -12.37
C PHE A 42 -8.84 -11.78 -12.03
N SER A 43 -9.13 -10.77 -12.86
CA SER A 43 -10.15 -9.75 -12.55
C SER A 43 -11.60 -10.26 -12.65
N ASP A 44 -11.82 -11.44 -13.24
CA ASP A 44 -13.13 -12.08 -13.30
C ASP A 44 -13.56 -12.60 -11.92
N MET A 45 -14.36 -11.78 -11.23
CA MET A 45 -14.90 -12.09 -9.91
C MET A 45 -15.88 -13.27 -9.92
N THR A 46 -16.48 -13.62 -11.06
CA THR A 46 -17.39 -14.77 -11.15
C THR A 46 -16.64 -16.09 -11.11
N LYS A 47 -15.42 -16.11 -11.67
CA LYS A 47 -14.56 -17.29 -11.71
C LYS A 47 -13.77 -17.48 -10.41
N TYR A 48 -13.47 -16.39 -9.71
CA TYR A 48 -12.53 -16.40 -8.58
C TYR A 48 -13.05 -15.66 -7.33
N PRO A 49 -14.28 -15.96 -6.86
CA PRO A 49 -14.93 -15.17 -5.81
C PRO A 49 -14.19 -15.22 -4.47
N GLU A 50 -13.63 -16.37 -4.10
CA GLU A 50 -12.99 -16.57 -2.78
C GLU A 50 -11.70 -15.76 -2.59
N VAL A 51 -10.92 -15.56 -3.65
CA VAL A 51 -9.70 -14.76 -3.55
C VAL A 51 -10.02 -13.27 -3.67
N MET A 52 -11.01 -12.91 -4.48
CA MET A 52 -11.42 -11.52 -4.68
C MET A 52 -12.08 -10.96 -3.42
N SER A 53 -12.88 -11.75 -2.71
CA SER A 53 -13.49 -11.33 -1.43
C SER A 53 -12.45 -11.01 -0.34
N LYS A 54 -11.25 -11.58 -0.41
CA LYS A 54 -10.15 -11.25 0.50
C LYS A 54 -9.36 -10.01 0.10
N ILE A 55 -9.38 -9.65 -1.18
CA ILE A 55 -8.68 -8.47 -1.70
C ILE A 55 -9.53 -7.21 -1.55
N LEU A 56 -10.85 -7.35 -1.71
CA LEU A 56 -11.78 -6.24 -1.59
C LEU A 56 -12.10 -5.93 -0.10
N PRO A 57 -12.34 -4.66 0.27
CA PRO A 57 -12.77 -4.31 1.63
C PRO A 57 -14.10 -4.99 2.01
N LEU A 58 -14.25 -5.34 3.30
CA LEU A 58 -15.44 -6.02 3.85
C LEU A 58 -16.75 -5.21 3.74
N SER A 59 -16.69 -3.90 3.44
CA SER A 59 -17.83 -3.00 3.33
C SER A 59 -18.41 -2.90 1.91
N VAL A 60 -18.01 -3.79 1.01
CA VAL A 60 -18.42 -3.78 -0.40
C VAL A 60 -19.72 -4.55 -0.57
N ASP A 61 -20.83 -3.83 -0.76
CA ASP A 61 -22.11 -4.44 -1.08
C ASP A 61 -22.17 -4.88 -2.54
N SER A 62 -22.56 -6.13 -2.77
CA SER A 62 -22.40 -6.87 -4.03
C SER A 62 -23.24 -6.32 -5.20
N LYS A 63 -24.19 -5.42 -4.95
CA LYS A 63 -25.21 -5.01 -5.93
C LYS A 63 -24.87 -3.75 -6.74
N GLU A 64 -23.83 -2.99 -6.39
CA GLU A 64 -23.41 -1.81 -7.17
C GLU A 64 -21.90 -1.73 -7.49
N MET A 65 -21.08 -2.70 -7.07
CA MET A 65 -19.63 -2.59 -7.27
C MET A 65 -19.13 -3.21 -8.57
N LYS A 66 -18.67 -2.33 -9.48
CA LYS A 66 -17.83 -2.65 -10.63
C LYS A 66 -16.37 -2.92 -10.19
N SER A 67 -16.22 -4.04 -9.48
CA SER A 67 -15.09 -4.95 -9.45
C SER A 67 -13.72 -4.47 -8.93
N PHE A 68 -12.91 -5.47 -8.53
CA PHE A 68 -11.45 -5.42 -8.36
C PHE A 68 -10.72 -4.47 -9.32
N GLN A 69 -11.25 -4.30 -10.53
CA GLN A 69 -10.72 -3.37 -11.51
C GLN A 69 -10.83 -1.90 -11.08
N GLU A 70 -11.95 -1.43 -10.52
CA GLU A 70 -12.06 -0.03 -10.08
C GLU A 70 -11.27 0.25 -8.79
N PHE A 71 -11.27 -0.68 -7.84
CA PHE A 71 -10.63 -0.46 -6.54
C PHE A 71 -9.10 -0.62 -6.57
N PHE A 72 -8.59 -1.55 -7.37
CA PHE A 72 -7.17 -1.89 -7.36
C PHE A 72 -6.48 -1.59 -8.68
N ILE A 73 -7.05 -2.05 -9.79
CA ILE A 73 -6.39 -1.93 -11.10
C ILE A 73 -6.42 -0.48 -11.62
N ASN A 74 -7.56 0.20 -11.55
CA ASN A 74 -7.71 1.60 -11.98
C ASN A 74 -7.00 2.58 -11.05
N ARG A 75 -6.96 2.29 -9.74
CA ARG A 75 -6.25 3.13 -8.76
C ARG A 75 -4.74 2.98 -8.81
N ASP A 76 -4.23 1.80 -9.17
CA ASP A 76 -2.81 1.59 -9.43
C ASP A 76 -2.60 1.08 -10.87
N PRO A 77 -2.31 1.98 -11.83
CA PRO A 77 -2.09 1.64 -13.23
C PRO A 77 -0.99 0.58 -13.47
N ARG A 78 -0.14 0.32 -12.48
CA ARG A 78 0.90 -0.71 -12.58
C ARG A 78 0.39 -2.13 -12.30
N SER A 79 -0.76 -2.26 -11.65
CA SER A 79 -1.40 -3.55 -11.43
C SER A 79 -1.84 -4.20 -12.74
N TYR A 80 -2.05 -3.42 -13.81
CA TYR A 80 -2.28 -3.93 -15.17
C TYR A 80 -1.14 -4.77 -15.76
N VAL A 81 0.06 -4.73 -15.17
CA VAL A 81 1.25 -5.42 -15.67
C VAL A 81 1.38 -6.76 -14.95
N ASN A 82 2.33 -6.89 -14.03
CA ASN A 82 2.52 -8.08 -13.21
C ASN A 82 3.43 -7.77 -12.00
N PHE A 83 3.35 -6.54 -11.50
CA PHE A 83 4.20 -6.11 -10.40
C PHE A 83 3.66 -6.61 -9.06
N CYS A 84 4.56 -6.89 -8.14
CA CYS A 84 4.22 -7.33 -6.80
C CYS A 84 3.50 -6.23 -6.02
N ARG A 85 2.37 -6.56 -5.41
CA ARG A 85 1.51 -5.62 -4.68
C ARG A 85 0.90 -6.29 -3.47
N ASN A 86 0.37 -5.51 -2.54
CA ASN A 86 -0.38 -6.04 -1.40
C ASN A 86 -1.72 -5.31 -1.24
N PRO A 87 -2.71 -5.60 -2.11
CA PRO A 87 -3.99 -4.88 -2.09
C PRO A 87 -4.95 -5.27 -0.97
N GLY A 88 -4.70 -6.37 -0.26
CA GLY A 88 -5.66 -6.92 0.69
C GLY A 88 -5.00 -7.48 1.93
N TRP A 89 -5.18 -8.78 2.12
CA TRP A 89 -4.86 -9.53 3.33
C TRP A 89 -3.40 -10.01 3.47
N GLY A 90 -2.58 -9.85 2.44
CA GLY A 90 -1.21 -10.36 2.46
C GLY A 90 -0.38 -9.70 3.56
N GLN A 91 0.60 -10.41 4.10
CA GLN A 91 1.53 -9.85 5.09
C GLN A 91 2.71 -9.12 4.45
N ARG A 92 2.91 -9.27 3.14
CA ARG A 92 3.98 -8.67 2.33
C ARG A 92 3.52 -8.53 0.88
N PRO A 93 4.20 -7.76 0.01
CA PRO A 93 3.90 -7.74 -1.41
C PRO A 93 3.97 -9.14 -2.03
N TRP A 94 2.96 -9.48 -2.81
CA TRP A 94 2.79 -10.77 -3.47
C TRP A 94 2.32 -10.57 -4.91
N CYS A 95 2.27 -11.66 -5.68
CA CYS A 95 1.67 -11.68 -7.00
C CYS A 95 1.06 -13.05 -7.30
N PHE A 96 0.16 -13.10 -8.28
CA PHE A 96 -0.34 -14.37 -8.79
C PHE A 96 0.72 -15.13 -9.60
N VAL A 97 0.67 -16.47 -9.55
CA VAL A 97 1.68 -17.33 -10.18
C VAL A 97 1.11 -18.44 -11.06
N SER A 98 -0.15 -18.81 -10.87
CA SER A 98 -0.91 -19.72 -11.73
C SER A 98 -2.40 -19.54 -11.48
N LYS A 99 -3.24 -19.85 -12.46
CA LYS A 99 -4.70 -19.97 -12.33
C LYS A 99 -5.22 -21.40 -12.51
N ASP A 100 -4.34 -22.31 -12.93
CA ASP A 100 -4.70 -23.70 -13.25
C ASP A 100 -3.92 -24.68 -12.36
N PRO A 101 -4.58 -25.72 -11.81
CA PRO A 101 -6.03 -25.96 -11.78
C PRO A 101 -6.79 -25.05 -10.80
N ALA A 102 -6.06 -24.28 -9.98
CA ALA A 102 -6.61 -23.32 -9.05
C ALA A 102 -5.67 -22.11 -8.96
N ILE A 103 -6.20 -20.98 -8.48
CA ILE A 103 -5.40 -19.78 -8.26
C ILE A 103 -4.33 -20.06 -7.22
N LYS A 104 -3.10 -19.69 -7.59
CA LYS A 104 -1.95 -19.66 -6.69
C LYS A 104 -1.31 -18.29 -6.74
N TRP A 105 -0.78 -17.89 -5.60
CA TRP A 105 -0.03 -16.65 -5.40
C TRP A 105 1.21 -16.94 -4.57
N GLU A 106 2.22 -16.09 -4.67
CA GLU A 106 3.44 -16.19 -3.86
C GLU A 106 3.93 -14.80 -3.45
N TYR A 107 4.60 -14.74 -2.30
CA TYR A 107 5.28 -13.53 -1.87
C TYR A 107 6.47 -13.20 -2.77
N CYS A 108 6.66 -11.90 -2.95
CA CYS A 108 7.83 -11.34 -3.60
C CYS A 108 8.88 -10.96 -2.56
N ASP A 109 10.15 -11.05 -2.97
CA ASP A 109 11.25 -10.62 -2.12
C ASP A 109 11.54 -9.14 -2.37
N ILE A 110 10.84 -8.28 -1.64
CA ILE A 110 10.95 -6.83 -1.75
C ILE A 110 11.86 -6.32 -0.63
N PRO A 111 12.97 -5.65 -0.97
CA PRO A 111 13.88 -5.12 0.03
C PRO A 111 13.22 -4.02 0.84
N PHE A 112 13.69 -3.93 2.07
CA PHE A 112 13.38 -2.86 2.97
C PHE A 112 14.17 -1.60 2.61
N CYS A 113 13.53 -0.43 2.68
CA CYS A 113 14.24 0.84 2.51
C CYS A 113 15.30 1.00 3.60
N LYS A 114 16.52 1.44 3.23
CA LYS A 114 17.65 1.61 4.17
C LYS A 114 17.40 2.63 5.30
N ASN A 115 16.35 3.46 5.20
CA ASN A 115 15.99 4.50 6.18
C ASN A 115 14.77 4.14 7.07
N ARG A 116 14.60 2.88 7.46
CA ARG A 116 13.61 2.53 8.50
C ARG A 116 14.05 3.13 9.83
N GLY A 117 13.36 4.17 10.28
CA GLY A 117 13.65 4.84 11.56
C GLY A 117 13.76 6.35 11.43
N SER A 118 13.72 6.91 10.22
CA SER A 118 13.64 8.36 10.05
C SER A 118 12.20 8.83 10.30
N SER A 119 12.00 9.71 11.28
CA SER A 119 10.76 10.46 11.43
C SER A 119 10.53 11.29 10.16
N VAL A 120 9.44 11.04 9.44
CA VAL A 120 9.08 11.83 8.26
C VAL A 120 8.24 13.01 8.74
N ARG A 121 8.73 14.23 8.53
CA ARG A 121 7.96 15.44 8.82
C ARG A 121 6.93 15.68 7.71
N VAL A 122 5.66 15.59 8.07
CA VAL A 122 4.53 15.90 7.20
C VAL A 122 3.99 17.27 7.62
N GLN A 123 4.17 18.28 6.77
CA GLN A 123 3.56 19.58 7.02
C GLN A 123 2.12 19.54 6.50
N VAL A 124 1.17 19.58 7.44
CA VAL A 124 -0.24 19.78 7.13
C VAL A 124 -0.48 21.27 7.09
N ASP A 125 -0.86 21.76 5.91
CA ASP A 125 -1.27 23.14 5.68
C ASP A 125 -2.80 23.17 5.61
N GLU A 126 -3.45 23.55 6.71
CA GLU A 126 -4.92 23.56 6.81
C GLU A 126 -5.55 24.58 5.85
N GLU A 127 -4.88 25.70 5.57
CA GLU A 127 -5.37 26.75 4.70
C GLU A 127 -5.33 26.30 3.24
N ARG A 128 -4.22 25.69 2.80
CA ARG A 128 -4.09 25.10 1.46
C ARG A 128 -5.06 23.94 1.24
N LEU A 129 -5.41 23.20 2.29
CA LEU A 129 -6.37 22.11 2.25
C LEU A 129 -7.83 22.58 2.40
N GLY A 130 -8.07 23.88 2.61
CA GLY A 130 -9.41 24.44 2.76
C GLY A 130 -10.16 23.96 4.01
N LEU A 131 -9.42 23.60 5.07
CA LEU A 131 -10.00 23.05 6.30
C LEU A 131 -10.47 24.17 7.22
N HIS A 132 -11.63 24.75 6.91
CA HIS A 132 -12.17 25.88 7.66
C HIS A 132 -13.12 25.48 8.80
N GLY A 133 -13.69 24.28 8.78
CA GLY A 133 -14.63 23.77 9.79
C GLY A 133 -14.14 22.54 10.56
N GLU A 134 -14.92 22.13 11.57
CA GLU A 134 -14.64 20.94 12.37
C GLU A 134 -14.81 19.65 11.57
N GLU A 135 -15.76 19.58 10.63
CA GLU A 135 -15.99 18.40 9.79
C GLU A 135 -14.79 18.08 8.90
N GLU A 136 -14.19 19.09 8.25
CA GLU A 136 -13.02 18.91 7.39
C GLU A 136 -11.78 18.51 8.21
N ARG A 137 -11.64 19.06 9.43
CA ARG A 137 -10.61 18.67 10.39
C ARG A 137 -10.77 17.23 10.89
N VAL A 138 -12.00 16.79 11.12
CA VAL A 138 -12.31 15.39 11.45
C VAL A 138 -11.92 14.48 10.28
N LEU A 139 -12.23 14.88 9.04
CA LEU A 139 -11.89 14.12 7.84
C LEU A 139 -10.37 14.00 7.65
N LEU A 140 -9.62 15.09 7.88
CA LEU A 140 -8.16 15.05 7.91
C LEU A 140 -7.63 14.08 8.97
N GLY A 141 -8.22 14.08 10.17
CA GLY A 141 -7.86 13.13 11.22
C GLY A 141 -8.14 11.67 10.84
N VAL A 142 -9.26 11.41 10.16
CA VAL A 142 -9.56 10.08 9.59
C VAL A 142 -8.50 9.71 8.53
N ALA A 143 -8.15 10.64 7.65
CA ALA A 143 -7.16 10.41 6.60
C ALA A 143 -5.77 10.12 7.19
N LEU A 144 -5.30 10.90 8.16
CA LEU A 144 -4.01 10.69 8.82
C LEU A 144 -3.98 9.37 9.61
N ARG A 145 -5.07 9.00 10.29
CA ARG A 145 -5.18 7.67 10.93
C ARG A 145 -5.10 6.54 9.89
N THR A 146 -5.76 6.72 8.75
CA THR A 146 -5.73 5.74 7.66
C THR A 146 -4.31 5.61 7.08
N VAL A 147 -3.62 6.72 6.86
CA VAL A 147 -2.20 6.74 6.45
C VAL A 147 -1.33 6.07 7.52
N ALA A 148 -1.56 6.35 8.81
CA ALA A 148 -0.83 5.72 9.90
C ALA A 148 -0.97 4.20 9.87
N GLN A 149 -2.17 3.67 9.64
CA GLN A 149 -2.39 2.24 9.50
C GLN A 149 -1.65 1.64 8.30
N ILE A 150 -1.61 2.34 7.16
CA ILE A 150 -0.89 1.89 5.96
C ILE A 150 0.61 1.83 6.23
N PHE A 151 1.14 2.85 6.91
CA PHE A 151 2.56 2.99 7.18
C PHE A 151 3.01 2.35 8.50
N ASP A 152 2.12 1.68 9.25
CA ASP A 152 2.37 1.27 10.64
C ASP A 152 3.07 2.36 11.46
N ALA A 153 2.53 3.58 11.38
CA ALA A 153 3.13 4.78 11.91
C ALA A 153 2.23 5.40 12.98
N ARG A 154 2.85 6.14 13.90
CA ARG A 154 2.13 7.10 14.75
C ARG A 154 2.44 8.51 14.30
N PHE A 155 1.38 9.29 14.11
CA PHE A 155 1.48 10.73 13.89
C PHE A 155 1.46 11.45 15.23
N HIS A 156 2.46 12.28 15.42
CA HIS A 156 2.54 13.21 16.53
C HIS A 156 2.73 14.62 15.97
N ASP A 157 2.36 15.63 16.75
CA ASP A 157 2.75 17.00 16.44
C ASP A 157 4.27 17.19 16.64
N ARG A 158 4.75 18.43 16.49
CA ARG A 158 6.17 18.74 16.70
C ARG A 158 6.66 18.55 18.14
N GLU A 159 5.75 18.56 19.10
CA GLU A 159 6.02 18.45 20.54
C GLU A 159 5.96 16.98 21.00
N GLY A 160 5.52 16.07 20.12
CA GLY A 160 5.42 14.64 20.39
C GLY A 160 4.07 14.21 20.93
N HIS A 161 3.07 15.10 20.96
CA HIS A 161 1.72 14.74 21.35
C HIS A 161 0.99 14.02 20.21
N PRO A 162 0.09 13.05 20.51
CA PRO A 162 -0.73 12.42 19.47
C PRO A 162 -1.43 13.44 18.60
N PHE A 163 -1.61 13.15 17.32
CA PHE A 163 -2.28 14.06 16.39
C PHE A 163 -3.62 14.60 16.93
N VAL A 164 -3.69 15.92 17.08
CA VAL A 164 -4.92 16.68 17.34
C VAL A 164 -5.17 17.63 16.16
N PRO A 165 -6.37 17.66 15.57
CA PRO A 165 -6.67 18.62 14.49
C PRO A 165 -6.38 20.07 14.93
N GLY A 166 -5.74 20.88 14.08
CA GLY A 166 -5.30 22.25 14.42
C GLY A 166 -3.83 22.38 14.85
N SER A 167 -3.09 21.29 15.08
CA SER A 167 -1.68 21.34 15.46
C SER A 167 -0.74 21.57 14.26
N ARG A 168 0.17 22.56 14.38
CA ARG A 168 1.05 22.97 13.27
C ARG A 168 2.20 21.98 13.04
N GLY A 169 2.13 21.29 11.90
CA GLY A 169 3.18 20.38 11.43
C GLY A 169 3.21 19.06 12.20
N GLN A 170 3.24 17.96 11.46
CA GLN A 170 3.16 16.61 11.99
C GLN A 170 4.45 15.84 11.72
N GLN A 171 4.77 14.89 12.57
CA GLN A 171 5.85 13.93 12.39
C GLN A 171 5.26 12.53 12.44
N ALA A 172 5.50 11.76 11.38
CA ALA A 172 5.20 10.33 11.36
C ALA A 172 6.45 9.57 11.81
N GLN A 173 6.30 8.74 12.83
CA GLN A 173 7.32 7.78 13.22
C GLN A 173 6.81 6.37 12.90
N LEU A 174 7.58 5.64 12.08
CA LEU A 174 7.32 4.22 11.82
C LEU A 174 7.52 3.43 13.11
N LEU A 175 6.56 2.56 13.44
CA LEU A 175 6.70 1.61 14.52
C LEU A 175 7.58 0.44 14.04
N SER A 176 8.45 -0.02 14.93
CA SER A 176 9.37 -1.16 14.71
C SER A 176 8.82 -2.45 15.28
#